data_AF-A0A098GF62-F1
#
_entry.id   AF-A0A098GF62-F1
#
_cell.length_a   1.000
_cell.length_b   1.000
_cell.length_c   1.000
_cell.angle_alpha   90.00
_cell.angle_beta   90.00
_cell.angle_gamma   90.00
#
_symmetry.space_group_name_H-M   'P 1'
#
loop_
_entity.id
_entity.type
_entity.pdbx_description
1 polymer ?
#
loop_
_entity_poly.entity_id
_entity_poly.type
_entity_poly.pdbx_seq_one_letter_code
_entity_poly.pdbx_strand_id
1 'polypeptide(L)'
;MNHQRHTLCFLKEGAKPLSILQKQEDELLEYWMKHQFPLIFTYQPKELHPEHVQLAIPFFDSSSQKKIRLCTNFYKNAIKETKSLPTFQDVFQHATLKQNTEIRVYGSYCWQYLTKLNYVQPSSDLDLLIFYENQSLIELVLYYQEIKHILSILRLDGEVRFPNLGDCSWFELIQPSSSASILLKSAQQIELISREYLYEQVPTLLA
;
A
#
# COMPACT_ATOMS: atom_id res chain seq x y z
N MET A 1 9.68 -10.20 -13.39
CA MET A 1 9.00 -10.27 -12.07
C MET A 1 7.73 -9.43 -12.17
N ASN A 2 6.56 -10.00 -11.87
CA ASN A 2 5.33 -9.23 -11.77
C ASN A 2 5.25 -8.65 -10.35
N HIS A 3 5.52 -7.36 -10.22
CA HIS A 3 5.39 -6.68 -8.94
C HIS A 3 3.91 -6.35 -8.69
N GLN A 4 3.50 -6.47 -7.43
CA GLN A 4 2.16 -6.07 -6.99
C GLN A 4 2.20 -4.62 -6.48
N ARG A 5 1.01 -4.00 -6.37
CA ARG A 5 0.87 -2.74 -5.63
C ARG A 5 1.51 -2.86 -4.26
N HIS A 6 2.06 -1.75 -3.78
CA HIS A 6 2.73 -1.65 -2.48
C HIS A 6 4.08 -2.36 -2.36
N THR A 7 4.63 -2.90 -3.45
CA THR A 7 6.03 -3.36 -3.45
C THR A 7 6.97 -2.16 -3.30
N LEU A 8 7.95 -2.24 -2.41
CA LEU A 8 9.02 -1.23 -2.28
C LEU A 8 10.09 -1.51 -3.34
N CYS A 9 10.45 -0.50 -4.11
CA CYS A 9 11.43 -0.58 -5.19
C CYS A 9 12.61 0.35 -4.91
N PHE A 10 13.80 -0.21 -4.80
CA PHE A 10 15.04 0.55 -4.66
C PHE A 10 15.68 0.65 -6.04
N LEU A 11 15.95 1.88 -6.49
CA LEU A 11 16.58 2.13 -7.78
C LEU A 11 18.11 2.01 -7.69
N LYS A 12 18.73 1.73 -8.84
CA LYS A 12 20.19 1.80 -9.01
C LYS A 12 20.65 3.25 -8.87
N GLU A 13 21.88 3.43 -8.41
CA GLU A 13 22.52 4.75 -8.39
C GLU A 13 22.56 5.34 -9.82
N GLY A 14 22.19 6.62 -9.95
CA GLY A 14 22.11 7.30 -11.24
C GLY A 14 20.91 6.90 -12.12
N ALA A 15 19.94 6.12 -11.62
CA ALA A 15 18.69 5.89 -12.34
C ALA A 15 17.98 7.22 -12.63
N LYS A 16 17.57 7.42 -13.89
CA LYS A 16 16.91 8.64 -14.36
C LYS A 16 15.45 8.37 -14.71
N PRO A 17 14.54 9.31 -14.44
CA PRO A 17 13.16 9.22 -14.90
C PRO A 17 13.11 9.30 -16.43
N LEU A 18 12.11 8.65 -17.02
CA LEU A 18 11.88 8.65 -18.46
C LEU A 18 11.13 9.90 -18.92
N SER A 19 10.36 10.52 -18.03
CA SER A 19 9.68 11.79 -18.26
C SER A 19 10.53 12.94 -17.72
N ILE A 20 10.46 14.09 -18.40
CA ILE A 20 11.00 15.35 -17.90
C ILE A 20 10.17 15.76 -16.68
N LEU A 21 10.83 15.91 -15.54
CA LEU A 21 10.22 16.36 -14.29
C LEU A 21 10.27 17.88 -14.18
N GLN A 22 9.31 18.46 -13.47
CA GLN A 22 9.42 19.86 -13.06
C GLN A 22 10.56 20.02 -12.05
N LYS A 23 11.14 21.22 -11.95
CA LYS A 23 12.30 21.47 -11.08
C LYS A 23 12.11 20.96 -9.64
N GLN A 24 10.94 21.20 -9.04
CA GLN A 24 10.65 20.74 -7.66
C GLN A 24 10.53 19.20 -7.55
N GLU A 25 10.00 18.55 -8.60
CA GLU A 25 9.88 17.09 -8.65
C GLU A 25 11.25 16.43 -8.84
N ASP A 26 12.11 17.04 -9.65
CA ASP A 26 13.49 16.60 -9.87
C ASP A 26 14.31 16.73 -8.59
N GLU A 27 14.23 17.89 -7.91
CA GLU A 27 14.87 18.11 -6.59
C GLU A 27 14.38 17.09 -5.53
N LEU A 28 13.08 16.76 -5.53
CA LEU A 28 12.53 15.74 -4.64
C LEU A 28 13.08 14.34 -4.98
N LEU A 29 13.13 13.98 -6.27
CA LEU A 29 13.68 12.70 -6.70
C LEU A 29 15.17 12.58 -6.35
N GLU A 30 15.97 13.62 -6.59
CA GLU A 30 17.38 13.67 -6.21
C GLU A 30 17.57 13.51 -4.70
N TYR A 31 16.80 14.25 -3.90
CA TYR A 31 16.80 14.10 -2.44
C TYR A 31 16.49 12.65 -2.03
N TRP A 32 15.46 12.05 -2.62
CA TRP A 32 15.01 10.69 -2.31
C TRP A 32 16.08 9.64 -2.64
N MET A 33 16.66 9.77 -3.83
CA MET A 33 17.71 8.87 -4.34
C MET A 33 19.00 8.99 -3.50
N LYS A 34 19.38 10.21 -3.12
CA LYS A 34 20.55 10.47 -2.26
C LYS A 34 20.43 9.78 -0.89
N HIS A 35 19.23 9.72 -0.34
CA HIS A 35 18.96 9.05 0.94
C HIS A 35 18.67 7.54 0.80
N GLN A 36 18.72 7.01 -0.42
CA GLN A 36 18.47 5.59 -0.72
C GLN A 36 17.08 5.12 -0.27
N PHE A 37 16.11 6.02 -0.23
CA PHE A 37 14.74 5.68 0.13
C PHE A 37 14.06 4.89 -1.01
N PRO A 38 13.20 3.91 -0.70
CA PRO A 38 12.48 3.17 -1.72
C PRO A 38 11.38 4.02 -2.35
N LEU A 39 11.08 3.75 -3.62
CA LEU A 39 9.82 4.17 -4.24
C LEU A 39 8.77 3.07 -4.07
N ILE A 40 7.49 3.41 -4.21
CA ILE A 40 6.41 2.42 -4.16
C ILE A 40 5.94 2.04 -5.56
N PHE A 41 5.76 0.75 -5.80
CA PHE A 41 5.16 0.23 -7.02
C PHE A 41 3.65 0.53 -7.02
N THR A 42 3.19 1.24 -8.04
CA THR A 42 1.82 1.74 -8.13
C THR A 42 1.03 1.05 -9.24
N TYR A 43 -0.16 1.58 -9.55
CA TYR A 43 -0.86 1.25 -10.78
C TYR A 43 0.05 1.50 -11.99
N GLN A 44 0.02 0.58 -12.95
CA GLN A 44 0.75 0.57 -14.20
C GLN A 44 -0.25 0.83 -15.33
N PRO A 45 -0.19 2.00 -15.99
CA PRO A 45 -1.07 2.32 -17.11
C PRO A 45 -0.98 1.27 -18.23
N LYS A 46 -2.08 1.03 -18.95
CA LYS A 46 -2.13 0.04 -20.04
C LYS A 46 -1.21 0.42 -21.20
N GLU A 47 -1.01 1.72 -21.39
CA GLU A 47 -0.17 2.32 -22.43
C GLU A 47 1.31 2.32 -22.05
N LEU A 48 1.66 1.90 -20.82
CA LEU A 48 3.03 1.86 -20.36
C LEU A 48 3.81 0.77 -21.12
N HIS A 49 4.92 1.16 -21.73
CA HIS A 49 5.78 0.23 -22.47
C HIS A 49 6.22 -0.96 -21.58
N PRO A 50 6.31 -2.19 -22.10
CA PRO A 50 6.62 -3.39 -21.30
C PRO A 50 7.94 -3.33 -20.52
N GLU A 51 8.92 -2.57 -21.00
CA GLU A 51 10.21 -2.38 -20.31
C GLU A 51 10.21 -1.24 -19.30
N HIS A 52 9.09 -0.52 -19.14
CA HIS A 52 8.95 0.60 -18.23
C HIS A 52 8.15 0.20 -16.98
N VAL A 53 8.32 0.99 -15.94
CA VAL A 53 7.61 0.84 -14.66
C VAL A 53 7.26 2.22 -14.10
N GLN A 54 6.02 2.37 -13.67
CA GLN A 54 5.56 3.55 -12.95
C GLN A 54 5.74 3.36 -11.44
N LEU A 55 6.56 4.21 -10.84
CA LEU A 55 6.84 4.23 -9.41
C LEU A 55 6.40 5.57 -8.82
N ALA A 56 6.20 5.61 -7.51
CA ALA A 56 5.89 6.86 -6.82
C ALA A 56 6.77 7.13 -5.60
N ILE A 57 7.03 8.41 -5.37
CA ILE A 57 7.51 8.95 -4.10
C ILE A 57 6.30 9.54 -3.37
N PRO A 58 5.89 8.96 -2.23
CA PRO A 58 4.93 9.58 -1.33
C PRO A 58 5.71 10.43 -0.34
N PHE A 59 5.80 11.72 -0.60
CA PHE A 59 6.46 12.68 0.26
C PHE A 59 5.43 13.42 1.13
N PHE A 60 5.77 13.66 2.40
CA PHE A 60 5.02 14.57 3.25
C PHE A 60 5.87 15.79 3.54
N ASP A 61 5.43 16.94 3.04
CA ASP A 61 6.07 18.22 3.36
C ASP A 61 5.53 18.73 4.69
N SER A 62 6.35 18.62 5.74
CA SER A 62 6.00 19.08 7.08
C SER A 62 5.81 20.60 7.17
N SER A 63 6.42 21.38 6.28
CA SER A 63 6.30 22.84 6.29
C SER A 63 4.94 23.32 5.78
N SER A 64 4.47 22.73 4.68
CA SER A 64 3.16 23.03 4.09
C SER A 64 2.04 22.14 4.59
N GLN A 65 2.36 21.09 5.37
CA GLN A 65 1.42 20.06 5.84
C GLN A 65 0.70 19.34 4.67
N LYS A 66 1.38 19.18 3.53
CA LYS A 66 0.81 18.59 2.31
C LYS A 66 1.47 17.25 1.98
N LYS A 67 0.63 16.28 1.60
CA LYS A 67 1.06 15.04 0.95
C LYS A 67 1.32 15.33 -0.53
N ILE A 68 2.52 15.04 -0.99
CA ILE A 68 2.94 15.10 -2.39
C ILE A 68 3.14 13.67 -2.87
N ARG A 69 2.54 13.32 -4.00
CA ARG A 69 2.76 12.03 -4.65
C ARG A 69 3.37 12.26 -6.03
N LEU A 70 4.68 12.15 -6.12
CA LEU A 70 5.39 12.22 -7.39
C LEU A 70 5.35 10.84 -8.04
N CYS A 71 4.59 10.71 -9.14
CA CYS A 71 4.57 9.50 -9.96
C CYS A 71 5.45 9.71 -11.20
N THR A 72 6.36 8.79 -11.46
CA THR A 72 7.23 8.86 -12.64
C THR A 72 7.65 7.48 -13.13
N ASN A 73 8.07 7.42 -14.39
CA ASN A 73 8.39 6.18 -15.08
C ASN A 73 9.90 5.95 -15.14
N PHE A 74 10.32 4.71 -14.97
CA PHE A 74 11.70 4.25 -15.10
C PHE A 74 11.77 3.04 -16.03
N TYR A 75 12.96 2.70 -16.51
CA TYR A 75 13.20 1.36 -17.04
C TYR A 75 13.11 0.34 -15.90
N LYS A 76 12.51 -0.83 -16.15
CA LYS A 76 12.42 -1.93 -15.17
C LYS A 76 13.80 -2.35 -14.68
N ASN A 77 14.79 -2.38 -15.57
CA ASN A 77 16.17 -2.72 -15.23
C ASN A 77 16.86 -1.67 -14.34
N ALA A 78 16.25 -0.51 -14.10
CA ALA A 78 16.73 0.50 -13.16
C ALA A 78 16.43 0.12 -11.71
N ILE A 79 15.50 -0.81 -11.47
CA ILE A 79 15.27 -1.37 -10.14
C ILE A 79 16.47 -2.25 -9.76
N LYS A 80 17.13 -1.90 -8.65
CA LYS A 80 18.23 -2.67 -8.05
C LYS A 80 17.70 -3.84 -7.24
N GLU A 81 16.74 -3.57 -6.37
CA GLU A 81 16.12 -4.56 -5.50
C GLU A 81 14.67 -4.18 -5.18
N THR A 82 13.89 -5.17 -4.76
CA THR A 82 12.54 -4.96 -4.24
C THR A 82 12.38 -5.59 -2.87
N LYS A 83 11.56 -4.96 -2.02
CA LYS A 83 11.22 -5.48 -0.69
C LYS A 83 9.72 -5.42 -0.46
N SER A 84 9.23 -6.32 0.39
CA SER A 84 7.89 -6.20 0.97
C SER A 84 7.84 -4.98 1.89
N LEU A 85 6.63 -4.47 2.11
CA LEU A 85 6.35 -3.51 3.17
C LEU A 85 6.82 -4.03 4.54
N PRO A 86 7.12 -3.12 5.49
CA PRO A 86 7.35 -3.51 6.87
C PRO A 86 6.11 -4.23 7.44
N THR A 87 6.36 -5.24 8.27
CA THR A 87 5.29 -5.92 9.01
C THR A 87 4.65 -4.99 10.03
N PHE A 88 3.45 -5.33 10.49
CA PHE A 88 2.82 -4.67 11.62
C PHE A 88 3.77 -4.61 12.84
N GLN A 89 4.45 -5.73 13.15
CA GLN A 89 5.36 -5.85 14.28
C GLN A 89 6.63 -5.00 14.13
N ASP A 90 7.13 -4.80 12.91
CA ASP A 90 8.29 -3.92 12.65
C ASP A 90 7.98 -2.47 13.05
N VAL A 91 6.76 -2.01 12.76
CA VAL A 91 6.31 -0.63 13.00
C VAL A 91 5.80 -0.45 14.43
N PHE A 92 5.08 -1.44 14.97
CA PHE A 92 4.44 -1.39 16.28
C PHE A 92 5.01 -2.46 17.22
N GLN A 93 6.26 -2.30 17.62
CA GLN A 93 7.02 -3.32 18.37
C GLN A 93 6.37 -3.74 19.71
N HIS A 94 5.53 -2.89 20.29
CA HIS A 94 4.85 -3.13 21.56
C HIS A 94 3.43 -3.68 21.42
N ALA A 95 2.92 -3.79 20.19
CA ALA A 95 1.57 -4.28 19.91
C ALA A 95 1.66 -5.72 19.39
N THR A 96 1.06 -6.65 20.12
CA THR A 96 0.99 -8.06 19.71
C THR A 96 -0.45 -8.40 19.35
N LEU A 97 -0.65 -8.89 18.13
CA LEU A 97 -1.93 -9.40 17.68
C LEU A 97 -2.10 -10.84 18.16
N LYS A 98 -3.32 -11.21 18.54
CA LYS A 98 -3.65 -12.56 19.02
C LYS A 98 -3.51 -13.63 17.94
N GLN A 99 -3.73 -13.26 16.68
CA GLN A 99 -3.72 -14.19 15.56
C GLN A 99 -2.56 -13.88 14.62
N ASN A 100 -1.99 -14.94 14.05
CA ASN A 100 -0.84 -14.86 13.15
C ASN A 100 -1.32 -14.66 11.70
N THR A 101 -1.93 -13.51 11.41
CA THR A 101 -2.22 -13.10 10.02
C THR A 101 -1.09 -12.24 9.49
N GLU A 102 -0.69 -12.46 8.24
CA GLU A 102 0.29 -11.59 7.61
C GLU A 102 -0.30 -10.19 7.34
N ILE A 103 0.14 -9.22 8.15
CA ILE A 103 -0.28 -7.82 8.06
C ILE A 103 0.95 -6.94 7.85
N ARG A 104 0.88 -6.08 6.83
CA ARG A 104 1.91 -5.10 6.49
C ARG A 104 1.38 -3.69 6.63
N VAL A 105 2.27 -2.73 6.89
CA VAL A 105 1.92 -1.32 7.04
C VAL A 105 2.28 -0.56 5.76
N TYR A 106 1.36 0.23 5.23
CA TYR A 106 1.64 1.22 4.18
C TYR A 106 1.27 2.64 4.67
N GLY A 107 1.23 3.61 3.77
CA GLY A 107 0.85 4.98 4.12
C GLY A 107 1.85 5.66 5.07
N SER A 108 1.38 6.67 5.82
CA SER A 108 2.24 7.56 6.61
C SER A 108 3.14 6.82 7.62
N TYR A 109 2.61 5.80 8.30
CA TYR A 109 3.36 5.02 9.29
C TYR A 109 4.51 4.23 8.65
N CYS A 110 4.28 3.63 7.48
CA CYS A 110 5.33 2.97 6.70
C CYS A 110 6.44 3.96 6.32
N TRP A 111 6.09 5.13 5.80
CA TRP A 111 7.08 6.11 5.36
C TRP A 111 7.86 6.73 6.51
N GLN A 112 7.23 6.98 7.66
CA GLN A 112 7.95 7.37 8.88
C GLN A 112 8.92 6.27 9.33
N TYR A 113 8.49 5.00 9.31
CA TYR A 113 9.35 3.88 9.69
C TYR A 113 10.56 3.76 8.75
N LEU A 114 10.36 3.87 7.44
CA LEU A 114 11.42 3.67 6.44
C LEU A 114 12.36 4.88 6.34
N THR A 115 11.84 6.10 6.39
CA THR A 115 12.62 7.33 6.14
C THR A 115 13.12 8.01 7.41
N LYS A 116 12.51 7.67 8.57
CA LYS A 116 12.70 8.36 9.87
C LYS A 116 12.29 9.84 9.86
N LEU A 117 11.60 10.30 8.81
CA LEU A 117 11.02 11.63 8.74
C LEU A 117 9.61 11.63 9.38
N ASN A 118 9.17 12.81 9.82
CA ASN A 118 7.87 12.97 10.47
C ASN A 118 6.72 12.97 9.44
N TYR A 119 6.11 11.79 9.21
CA TYR A 119 4.95 11.62 8.31
C TYR A 119 3.64 11.51 9.07
N VAL A 120 3.68 11.01 10.31
CA VAL A 120 2.48 10.76 11.11
C VAL A 120 2.06 12.05 11.81
N GLN A 121 0.81 12.43 11.60
CA GLN A 121 0.14 13.56 12.25
C GLN A 121 -1.02 13.03 13.11
N PRO A 122 -1.55 13.80 14.08
CA PRO A 122 -2.69 13.38 14.91
C PRO A 122 -3.94 12.95 14.12
N SER A 123 -4.11 13.48 12.91
CA SER A 123 -5.21 13.15 11.99
C SER A 123 -4.89 12.02 11.00
N SER A 124 -3.70 11.42 11.08
CA SER A 124 -3.27 10.37 10.15
C SER A 124 -4.00 9.07 10.41
N ASP A 125 -4.47 8.48 9.32
CA ASP A 125 -5.01 7.13 9.32
C ASP A 125 -3.85 6.12 9.44
N LEU A 126 -4.13 4.98 10.07
CA LEU A 126 -3.27 3.81 9.94
C LEU A 126 -3.74 3.00 8.73
N ASP A 127 -2.85 2.82 7.77
CA ASP A 127 -3.08 2.07 6.53
C ASP A 127 -2.45 0.67 6.61
N LEU A 128 -3.27 -0.39 6.60
CA LEU A 128 -2.81 -1.78 6.67
C LEU A 128 -3.14 -2.61 5.44
N LEU A 129 -2.19 -3.41 4.98
CA LEU A 129 -2.39 -4.42 3.94
C LEU A 129 -2.46 -5.80 4.61
N ILE A 130 -3.64 -6.42 4.56
CA ILE A 130 -3.86 -7.79 5.04
C ILE A 130 -3.72 -8.75 3.88
N PHE A 131 -2.89 -9.77 4.03
CA PHE A 131 -2.86 -10.88 3.09
C PHE A 131 -3.96 -11.86 3.46
N TYR A 132 -4.84 -12.15 2.51
CA TYR A 132 -5.94 -13.07 2.74
C TYR A 132 -5.41 -14.51 2.84
N GLU A 133 -5.66 -15.15 3.97
CA GLU A 133 -5.26 -16.51 4.34
C GLU A 133 -6.48 -17.31 4.82
N ASN A 134 -7.58 -17.27 4.05
CA ASN A 134 -8.84 -17.96 4.32
C ASN A 134 -9.63 -17.47 5.53
N GLN A 135 -9.43 -16.22 5.95
CA GLN A 135 -10.20 -15.66 7.05
C GLN A 135 -11.68 -15.46 6.68
N SER A 136 -12.58 -15.62 7.65
CA SER A 136 -13.98 -15.24 7.49
C SER A 136 -14.18 -13.73 7.66
N LEU A 137 -15.34 -13.23 7.25
CA LEU A 137 -15.72 -11.82 7.51
C LEU A 137 -15.74 -11.51 9.00
N ILE A 138 -16.13 -12.47 9.85
CA ILE A 138 -16.15 -12.31 11.30
C ILE A 138 -14.73 -12.12 11.83
N GLU A 139 -13.78 -12.95 11.38
CA GLU A 139 -12.37 -12.82 11.77
C GLU A 139 -11.78 -11.48 11.32
N LEU A 140 -12.08 -11.05 10.09
CA LEU A 140 -11.66 -9.74 9.59
C LEU A 140 -12.26 -8.57 10.38
N VAL A 141 -13.49 -8.69 10.88
CA VAL A 141 -14.09 -7.70 11.81
C VAL A 141 -13.36 -7.69 13.14
N LEU A 142 -13.06 -8.87 13.70
CA LEU A 142 -12.35 -9.01 14.98
C LEU A 142 -10.94 -8.39 14.90
N TYR A 143 -10.21 -8.62 13.80
CA TYR A 143 -8.92 -7.97 13.55
C TYR A 143 -9.02 -6.45 13.53
N TYR A 144 -10.03 -5.92 12.83
CA TYR A 144 -10.22 -4.48 12.73
C TYR A 144 -10.44 -3.86 14.12
N GLN A 145 -11.26 -4.52 14.95
CA GLN A 145 -11.53 -4.09 16.33
C GLN A 145 -10.31 -4.24 17.24
N GLU A 146 -9.59 -5.36 17.17
CA GLU A 146 -8.40 -5.63 17.96
C GLU A 146 -7.31 -4.60 17.71
N ILE A 147 -7.01 -4.29 16.44
CA ILE A 147 -5.98 -3.32 16.06
C ILE A 147 -6.36 -1.92 16.57
N LYS A 148 -7.61 -1.50 16.38
CA LYS A 148 -8.08 -0.20 16.89
C LYS A 148 -7.94 -0.10 18.40
N HIS A 149 -8.24 -1.18 19.11
CA HIS A 149 -8.15 -1.22 20.57
C HIS A 149 -6.69 -1.16 21.04
N ILE A 150 -5.83 -2.05 20.55
CA ILE A 150 -4.43 -2.16 21.01
C ILE A 150 -3.65 -0.88 20.72
N LEU A 151 -3.84 -0.28 19.56
CA LEU A 151 -3.12 0.94 19.18
C LEU A 151 -3.81 2.23 19.64
N SER A 152 -5.02 2.14 20.21
CA SER A 152 -5.84 3.31 20.58
C SER A 152 -6.00 4.31 19.42
N ILE A 153 -6.13 3.80 18.19
CA ILE A 153 -6.27 4.62 16.98
C ILE A 153 -7.74 4.86 16.64
N LEU A 154 -8.05 6.10 16.24
CA LEU A 154 -9.41 6.47 15.83
C LEU A 154 -9.72 5.99 14.41
N ARG A 155 -8.74 6.14 13.50
CA ARG A 155 -8.89 5.89 12.08
C ARG A 155 -7.95 4.77 11.64
N LEU A 156 -8.57 3.66 11.26
CA LEU A 156 -7.94 2.50 10.67
C LEU A 156 -8.51 2.37 9.26
N ASP A 157 -7.65 2.40 8.27
CA ASP A 157 -7.96 2.10 6.89
C ASP A 157 -7.08 0.93 6.44
N GLY A 158 -7.34 0.40 5.27
CA GLY A 158 -6.58 -0.72 4.78
C GLY A 158 -7.16 -1.38 3.57
N GLU A 159 -6.40 -2.32 3.05
CA GLU A 159 -6.78 -3.18 1.97
C GLU A 159 -6.61 -4.65 2.37
N VAL A 160 -7.55 -5.50 1.93
CA VAL A 160 -7.38 -6.96 1.96
C VAL A 160 -6.94 -7.41 0.57
N ARG A 161 -5.78 -8.07 0.50
CA ARG A 161 -5.21 -8.63 -0.72
C ARG A 161 -5.66 -10.06 -0.90
N PHE A 162 -6.50 -10.28 -1.91
CA PHE A 162 -6.89 -11.61 -2.34
C PHE A 162 -5.91 -12.15 -3.39
N PRO A 163 -5.46 -13.41 -3.26
CA PRO A 163 -4.67 -14.06 -4.29
C PRO A 163 -5.38 -13.99 -5.66
N ASN A 164 -4.68 -13.51 -6.68
CA ASN A 164 -5.15 -13.40 -8.08
C ASN A 164 -6.34 -12.46 -8.37
N LEU A 165 -7.03 -11.93 -7.36
CA LEU A 165 -8.15 -10.98 -7.56
C LEU A 165 -7.70 -9.52 -7.37
N GLY A 166 -6.74 -9.28 -6.49
CA GLY A 166 -6.26 -7.93 -6.16
C GLY A 166 -6.68 -7.46 -4.77
N ASP A 167 -6.65 -6.16 -4.57
CA ASP A 167 -6.81 -5.52 -3.27
C ASP A 167 -8.18 -4.84 -3.17
N CYS A 168 -8.95 -5.08 -2.11
CA CYS A 168 -10.19 -4.35 -1.82
C CYS A 168 -10.08 -3.53 -0.55
N SER A 169 -10.90 -2.50 -0.37
CA SER A 169 -10.96 -1.81 0.94
C SER A 169 -11.38 -2.79 2.04
N TRP A 170 -10.62 -2.81 3.13
CA TRP A 170 -10.92 -3.66 4.28
C TRP A 170 -12.23 -3.21 4.95
N PHE A 171 -12.39 -1.90 5.13
CA PHE A 171 -13.60 -1.32 5.74
C PHE A 171 -14.85 -1.62 4.91
N GLU A 172 -14.78 -1.47 3.58
CA GLU A 172 -15.88 -1.83 2.69
C GLU A 172 -16.22 -3.31 2.80
N LEU A 173 -15.23 -4.20 2.76
CA LEU A 173 -15.42 -5.65 2.83
C LEU A 173 -16.20 -6.07 4.08
N ILE A 174 -15.79 -5.59 5.26
CA ILE A 174 -16.41 -5.93 6.55
C ILE A 174 -17.75 -5.21 6.82
N GLN A 175 -18.21 -4.36 5.91
CA GLN A 175 -19.52 -3.72 5.97
C GLN A 175 -20.46 -4.21 4.86
N PRO A 176 -20.99 -5.45 4.96
CA PRO A 176 -21.76 -6.08 3.89
C PRO A 176 -23.01 -5.32 3.43
N SER A 177 -23.60 -4.49 4.29
CA SER A 177 -24.78 -3.68 3.96
C SER A 177 -24.46 -2.36 3.26
N SER A 178 -23.18 -2.01 3.06
CA SER A 178 -22.78 -0.71 2.47
C SER A 178 -22.99 -0.62 0.96
N SER A 179 -22.82 -1.75 0.25
CA SER A 179 -22.92 -1.84 -1.22
C SER A 179 -22.99 -3.30 -1.66
N ALA A 180 -23.73 -3.58 -2.75
CA ALA A 180 -23.76 -4.89 -3.40
C ALA A 180 -22.49 -5.18 -4.24
N SER A 181 -21.64 -4.18 -4.44
CA SER A 181 -20.41 -4.30 -5.21
C SER A 181 -19.19 -3.85 -4.40
N ILE A 182 -18.02 -4.40 -4.74
CA ILE A 182 -16.73 -4.10 -4.12
C ILE A 182 -15.73 -3.69 -5.20
N LEU A 183 -14.95 -2.64 -4.92
CA LEU A 183 -13.88 -2.18 -5.80
C LEU A 183 -12.59 -2.98 -5.55
N LEU A 184 -12.14 -3.72 -6.56
CA LEU A 184 -10.85 -4.39 -6.61
C LEU A 184 -9.82 -3.55 -7.34
N LYS A 185 -8.60 -3.53 -6.80
CA LYS A 185 -7.45 -2.81 -7.35
C LYS A 185 -6.26 -3.75 -7.48
N SER A 186 -5.80 -3.94 -8.70
CA SER A 186 -4.53 -4.58 -8.99
C SER A 186 -3.52 -3.56 -9.52
N ALA A 187 -2.31 -4.00 -9.83
CA ALA A 187 -1.33 -3.13 -10.46
C ALA A 187 -1.74 -2.71 -11.88
N GLN A 188 -2.68 -3.38 -12.54
CA GLN A 188 -3.02 -3.12 -13.95
C GLN A 188 -4.50 -2.79 -14.16
N GLN A 189 -5.35 -3.08 -13.18
CA GLN A 189 -6.79 -3.00 -13.31
C GLN A 189 -7.42 -2.43 -12.05
N ILE A 190 -8.51 -1.71 -12.27
CA ILE A 190 -9.45 -1.30 -11.24
C ILE A 190 -10.80 -1.79 -11.74
N GLU A 191 -11.47 -2.62 -10.96
CA GLU A 191 -12.70 -3.28 -11.35
C GLU A 191 -13.70 -3.24 -10.21
N LEU A 192 -14.97 -2.98 -10.53
CA LEU A 192 -16.06 -3.08 -9.59
C LEU A 192 -16.76 -4.43 -9.82
N ILE A 193 -16.66 -5.35 -8.86
CA ILE A 193 -17.28 -6.68 -8.92
C ILE A 193 -18.46 -6.77 -7.95
N SER A 194 -19.37 -7.71 -8.19
CA SER A 194 -20.42 -8.00 -7.20
C SER A 194 -19.84 -8.74 -5.99
N ARG A 195 -20.47 -8.57 -4.82
CA ARG A 195 -20.12 -9.33 -3.62
C ARG A 195 -20.39 -10.81 -3.79
N GLU A 196 -21.48 -11.15 -4.47
CA GLU A 196 -21.84 -12.53 -4.78
C GLU A 196 -20.70 -13.22 -5.53
N TYR A 197 -20.15 -12.55 -6.55
CA TYR A 197 -18.99 -13.06 -7.29
C TYR A 197 -17.77 -13.21 -6.39
N LEU A 198 -17.46 -12.22 -5.54
CA LEU A 198 -16.35 -12.33 -4.60
C LEU A 198 -16.49 -13.54 -3.67
N TYR A 199 -17.69 -13.77 -3.13
CA TYR A 199 -17.95 -14.89 -2.22
C TYR A 199 -17.93 -16.25 -2.94
N GLU A 200 -18.33 -16.31 -4.21
CA GLU A 200 -18.17 -17.51 -5.03
C GLU A 200 -16.69 -17.84 -5.23
N GLN A 201 -15.84 -16.84 -5.46
CA GLN A 201 -14.40 -17.03 -5.62
C GLN A 201 -13.68 -17.32 -4.28
N VAL A 202 -14.22 -16.79 -3.17
CA VAL A 202 -13.62 -16.87 -1.85
C VAL A 202 -14.66 -17.29 -0.80
N PRO A 203 -15.14 -18.53 -0.84
CA PRO A 203 -16.27 -18.99 -0.03
C PRO A 203 -16.00 -18.97 1.48
N THR A 204 -14.73 -19.06 1.89
CA THR A 204 -14.29 -18.96 3.29
C THR A 204 -14.62 -17.63 3.94
N LEU A 205 -14.90 -16.56 3.16
CA LEU A 205 -15.39 -15.29 3.71
C LEU A 205 -16.74 -15.45 4.45
N LEU A 206 -17.57 -16.41 4.03
CA LEU A 206 -18.90 -16.67 4.61
C LEU A 206 -18.89 -17.79 5.67
N ALA A 207 -17.72 -18.33 6.01
CA ALA A 207 -17.57 -19.40 7.00
C ALA A 207 -17.83 -18.95 8.44
#